data_AF-A0A7Y9RHU3-F1
#
_entry.id   AF-A0A7Y9RHU3-F1
#
_cell.length_a   1.000
_cell.length_b   1.000
_cell.length_c   1.000
_cell.angle_alpha   90.00
_cell.angle_beta   90.00
_cell.angle_gamma   90.00
#
_symmetry.space_group_name_H-M   'P 1'
#
loop_
_entity.id
_entity.type
_entity.pdbx_description
1 polymer ?
#
loop_
_entity_poly.entity_id
_entity_poly.type
_entity_poly.pdbx_seq_one_letter_code
_entity_poly.pdbx_strand_id
1 'polypeptide(L)'
;MADDDDAKGAQKLAMQGRDDYWHCLAREYSRDSNRGMTEQDFGRSVAGACPSERQYYRVALLDYLTTQYPNIDAGAHLATANRAVEAAQKDIVTAFVKQRPPVK
;
A
#
# COMPACT_ATOMS: atom_id res chain seq x y z
N MET A 1 -31.40 -1.91 -6.36
CA MET A 1 -30.34 -2.65 -7.08
C MET A 1 -29.13 -1.78 -7.47
N ALA A 2 -28.96 -0.55 -6.95
CA ALA A 2 -27.78 0.28 -7.24
C ALA A 2 -26.55 -0.05 -6.36
N ASP A 3 -26.78 -0.48 -5.12
CA ASP A 3 -25.72 -0.67 -4.11
C ASP A 3 -24.63 -1.70 -4.47
N ASP A 4 -24.98 -2.78 -5.17
CA ASP A 4 -24.04 -3.86 -5.49
C ASP A 4 -23.06 -3.48 -6.61
N ASP A 5 -23.47 -2.63 -7.55
CA ASP A 5 -22.61 -2.18 -8.65
C ASP A 5 -21.59 -1.15 -8.17
N ASP A 6 -22.02 -0.21 -7.32
CA ASP A 6 -21.15 0.78 -6.69
C ASP A 6 -20.10 0.12 -5.77
N ALA A 7 -20.51 -0.85 -4.94
CA ALA A 7 -19.60 -1.58 -4.07
C ALA A 7 -18.56 -2.40 -4.87
N LYS A 8 -18.96 -3.04 -5.96
CA LYS A 8 -18.06 -3.78 -6.87
C LYS A 8 -17.12 -2.84 -7.62
N GLY A 9 -17.60 -1.67 -8.05
CA GLY A 9 -16.79 -0.63 -8.65
C GLY A 9 -15.70 -0.12 -7.72
N ALA A 10 -16.09 0.26 -6.50
CA ALA A 10 -15.17 0.72 -5.46
C ALA A 10 -14.15 -0.37 -5.07
N GLN A 11 -14.59 -1.62 -4.96
CA GLN A 11 -13.70 -2.76 -4.69
C GLN A 11 -12.64 -2.90 -5.80
N LYS A 12 -13.05 -2.79 -7.06
CA LYS A 12 -12.14 -2.89 -8.21
C LYS A 12 -11.11 -1.77 -8.21
N LEU A 13 -11.52 -0.53 -7.90
CA LEU A 13 -10.60 0.61 -7.77
C LEU A 13 -9.61 0.41 -6.60
N ALA A 14 -10.09 -0.10 -5.45
CA ALA A 14 -9.22 -0.39 -4.31
C ALA A 14 -8.19 -1.48 -4.64
N MET A 15 -8.60 -2.54 -5.34
CA MET A 15 -7.70 -3.59 -5.82
C MET A 15 -6.68 -3.03 -6.82
N GLN A 16 -7.13 -2.26 -7.82
CA GLN A 16 -6.25 -1.61 -8.78
C GLN A 16 -5.22 -0.71 -8.09
N GLY A 17 -5.66 0.15 -7.18
CA GLY A 17 -4.76 1.04 -6.45
C GLY A 17 -3.75 0.30 -5.58
N ARG A 18 -4.15 -0.83 -4.97
CA ARG A 18 -3.23 -1.71 -4.24
C ARG A 18 -2.15 -2.25 -5.17
N ASP A 19 -2.54 -2.80 -6.32
CA ASP A 19 -1.64 -3.40 -7.30
C ASP A 19 -0.69 -2.35 -7.91
N ASP A 20 -1.19 -1.16 -8.25
CA ASP A 20 -0.37 -0.03 -8.71
C ASP A 20 0.65 0.42 -7.65
N TYR A 21 0.21 0.52 -6.39
CA TYR A 21 1.11 0.84 -5.29
C TYR A 21 2.20 -0.23 -5.12
N TRP A 22 1.82 -1.51 -5.15
CA TRP A 22 2.74 -2.63 -5.07
C TRP A 22 3.74 -2.66 -6.24
N HIS A 23 3.30 -2.40 -7.46
CA HIS A 23 4.19 -2.32 -8.62
C HIS A 23 5.21 -1.19 -8.48
N CYS A 24 4.80 -0.04 -7.96
CA CYS A 24 5.73 1.05 -7.70
C CYS A 24 6.74 0.68 -6.59
N LEU A 25 6.28 0.05 -5.50
CA LEU A 25 7.17 -0.45 -4.44
C LEU A 25 8.15 -1.51 -4.93
N ALA A 26 7.72 -2.44 -5.78
CA ALA A 26 8.58 -3.47 -6.36
C ALA A 26 9.64 -2.88 -7.29
N ARG A 27 9.30 -1.79 -8.00
CA ARG A 27 10.26 -1.04 -8.80
C ARG A 27 11.30 -0.38 -7.90
N GLU A 28 10.88 0.24 -6.80
CA GLU A 28 11.80 0.81 -5.83
C GLU A 28 12.70 -0.27 -5.25
N TYR A 29 12.14 -1.37 -4.76
CA TYR A 29 12.87 -2.53 -4.25
C TYR A 29 13.97 -3.03 -5.20
N SER A 30 13.69 -3.07 -6.51
CA SER A 30 14.62 -3.57 -7.52
C SER A 30 15.71 -2.56 -7.92
N ARG A 31 15.70 -1.34 -7.39
CA ARG A 31 16.73 -0.34 -7.70
C ARG A 31 18.09 -0.76 -7.16
N ASP A 32 19.12 -0.61 -8.01
CA ASP A 32 20.50 -0.91 -7.62
C ASP A 32 20.99 -0.01 -6.47
N SER A 33 20.47 1.21 -6.36
CA SER A 33 20.74 2.15 -5.27
C SER A 33 20.37 1.63 -3.88
N ASN A 34 19.56 0.57 -3.79
CA ASN A 34 19.24 -0.07 -2.51
C ASN A 34 20.33 -1.05 -2.05
N ARG A 35 21.26 -1.43 -2.94
CA ARG A 35 22.38 -2.31 -2.58
C ARG A 35 23.26 -1.60 -1.56
N GLY A 36 23.24 -2.12 -0.33
CA GLY A 36 24.01 -1.56 0.79
C GLY A 36 23.22 -0.63 1.71
N MET A 37 21.94 -0.34 1.43
CA MET A 37 21.09 0.36 2.39
C MET A 37 20.79 -0.53 3.61
N THR A 38 20.65 0.11 4.77
CA THR A 38 20.11 -0.56 5.96
C THR A 38 18.60 -0.76 5.81
N GLU A 39 18.01 -1.66 6.61
CA GLU A 39 16.55 -1.82 6.67
C GLU A 39 15.85 -0.49 6.96
N GLN A 40 16.41 0.30 7.89
CA GLN A 40 15.83 1.58 8.30
C GLN A 40 15.87 2.62 7.16
N ASP A 41 16.98 2.70 6.43
CA ASP A 41 17.11 3.62 5.30
C ASP A 41 16.20 3.21 4.14
N PHE A 42 16.12 1.92 3.86
CA PHE A 42 15.21 1.39 2.85
C PHE A 42 13.74 1.65 3.24
N GLY A 43 13.39 1.44 4.52
CA GLY A 43 12.06 1.76 5.04
C GLY A 43 11.69 3.23 4.90
N ARG A 44 12.63 4.15 5.15
CA ARG A 44 12.42 5.59 4.89
C ARG A 44 12.25 5.91 3.41
N SER A 45 13.03 5.26 2.54
CA SER A 45 12.92 5.40 1.09
C SER A 45 11.53 4.97 0.59
N VAL A 46 11.10 3.76 0.97
CA VAL A 46 9.78 3.20 0.65
C VAL A 46 8.64 4.07 1.22
N ALA A 47 8.78 4.56 2.45
CA ALA A 47 7.81 5.45 3.07
C ALA A 47 7.76 6.85 2.42
N GLY A 48 8.77 7.24 1.64
CA GLY A 48 8.74 8.45 0.79
C GLY A 48 8.33 8.17 -0.66
N ALA A 49 8.44 6.93 -1.12
CA ALA A 49 8.23 6.54 -2.50
C ALA A 49 6.74 6.43 -2.89
N CYS A 50 6.47 6.58 -4.19
CA CYS A 50 5.15 6.35 -4.77
C CYS A 50 4.02 7.17 -4.09
N PRO A 51 4.18 8.49 -3.89
CA PRO A 51 3.20 9.30 -3.15
C PRO A 51 1.83 9.30 -3.84
N SER A 52 1.82 9.32 -5.18
CA SER A 52 0.59 9.32 -5.99
C SER A 52 -0.17 8.01 -5.86
N GLU A 53 0.50 6.87 -6.07
CA GLU A 53 -0.10 5.54 -6.00
C GLU A 53 -0.57 5.22 -4.58
N ARG A 54 0.20 5.62 -3.57
CA ARG A 54 -0.18 5.49 -2.16
C ARG A 54 -1.45 6.26 -1.85
N GLN A 55 -1.52 7.52 -2.29
CA GLN A 55 -2.71 8.35 -2.08
C GLN A 55 -3.92 7.74 -2.79
N TYR A 56 -3.74 7.31 -4.04
CA TYR A 56 -4.80 6.68 -4.82
C TYR A 56 -5.32 5.41 -4.13
N TYR A 57 -4.42 4.50 -3.72
CA TYR A 57 -4.80 3.29 -2.99
C TYR A 57 -5.57 3.62 -1.71
N ARG A 58 -5.07 4.55 -0.90
CA ARG A 58 -5.72 4.95 0.34
C ARG A 58 -7.13 5.50 0.11
N VAL A 59 -7.30 6.37 -0.89
CA VAL A 59 -8.60 6.98 -1.21
C VAL A 59 -9.57 5.93 -1.76
N ALA A 60 -9.12 5.09 -2.69
CA ALA A 60 -9.95 4.03 -3.27
C ALA A 60 -10.38 2.98 -2.21
N LEU A 61 -9.47 2.64 -1.29
CA LEU A 61 -9.78 1.75 -0.17
C LEU A 61 -10.74 2.39 0.84
N LEU A 62 -10.57 3.68 1.13
CA LEU A 62 -11.50 4.43 1.98
C LEU A 62 -12.92 4.47 1.38
N ASP A 63 -13.02 4.74 0.08
CA ASP A 63 -14.28 4.74 -0.67
C ASP A 63 -14.96 3.35 -0.61
N TYR A 64 -14.21 2.29 -0.93
CA TYR A 64 -14.69 0.92 -0.81
C TYR A 64 -15.19 0.59 0.61
N LEU A 65 -14.42 0.92 1.65
CA LEU A 65 -14.80 0.64 3.04
C LEU A 65 -16.05 1.42 3.47
N THR A 66 -16.19 2.67 3.00
CA THR A 66 -17.35 3.51 3.29
C THR A 66 -18.60 2.96 2.60
N THR A 67 -18.48 2.51 1.36
CA THR A 67 -19.58 1.90 0.60
C THR A 67 -19.97 0.53 1.18
N GLN A 68 -18.99 -0.32 1.54
CA GLN A 68 -19.27 -1.65 2.09
C GLN A 68 -19.77 -1.64 3.53
N TYR A 69 -19.34 -0.66 4.33
CA TYR A 69 -19.62 -0.60 5.76
C TYR A 69 -20.04 0.82 6.17
N PRO A 70 -21.19 1.32 5.69
CA PRO A 70 -21.62 2.70 5.90
C PRO A 70 -21.92 3.04 7.37
N ASN A 71 -22.13 2.02 8.20
CA ASN A 71 -22.41 2.18 9.64
C ASN A 71 -21.15 2.26 10.52
N ILE A 72 -19.96 2.09 9.95
CA ILE A 72 -18.70 2.23 10.66
C ILE A 72 -18.22 3.68 10.54
N ASP A 73 -17.62 4.19 11.61
CA ASP A 73 -17.06 5.54 11.65
C ASP A 73 -16.04 5.79 10.53
N ALA A 74 -16.15 6.95 9.86
CA ALA A 74 -15.25 7.32 8.76
C ALA A 74 -13.78 7.41 9.21
N GLY A 75 -13.52 7.78 10.46
CA GLY A 75 -12.19 7.75 11.06
C GLY A 75 -11.64 6.33 11.20
N ALA A 76 -12.49 5.34 11.49
CA ALA A 76 -12.08 3.93 11.52
C ALA A 76 -11.75 3.40 10.11
N HIS A 77 -12.51 3.81 9.08
CA HIS A 77 -12.18 3.50 7.68
C HIS A 77 -10.85 4.10 7.25
N LEU A 78 -10.64 5.37 7.57
CA LEU A 78 -9.38 6.06 7.29
C LEU A 78 -8.20 5.38 8.01
N ALA A 79 -8.36 5.01 9.28
CA ALA A 79 -7.34 4.28 10.02
C ALA A 79 -7.04 2.93 9.38
N THR A 80 -8.07 2.22 8.91
CA THR A 80 -7.90 0.93 8.20
C THR A 80 -7.16 1.11 6.88
N ALA A 81 -7.50 2.13 6.09
CA ALA A 81 -6.81 2.43 4.84
C ALA A 81 -5.33 2.81 5.06
N ASN A 82 -5.02 3.59 6.10
CA ASN A 82 -3.64 3.91 6.48
C ASN A 82 -2.87 2.65 6.89
N ARG A 83 -3.45 1.79 7.73
CA ARG A 83 -2.82 0.52 8.12
C ARG A 83 -2.52 -0.39 6.93
N ALA A 84 -3.40 -0.39 5.92
CA ALA A 84 -3.20 -1.19 4.72
C ALA A 84 -2.01 -0.68 3.88
N VAL A 85 -1.81 0.65 3.82
CA VAL A 85 -0.61 1.26 3.23
C VAL A 85 0.64 0.88 4.02
N GLU A 86 0.59 1.02 5.35
CA GLU A 86 1.72 0.68 6.23
C GLU A 86 2.11 -0.81 6.15
N ALA A 87 1.12 -1.69 6.02
CA ALA A 87 1.34 -3.12 5.84
C ALA A 87 2.10 -3.40 4.54
N ALA A 88 1.68 -2.81 3.41
CA ALA A 88 2.38 -2.96 2.14
C ALA A 88 3.84 -2.45 2.19
N GLN A 89 4.08 -1.33 2.88
CA GLN A 89 5.43 -0.83 3.13
C GLN A 89 6.27 -1.81 3.97
N LYS A 90 5.68 -2.38 5.01
CA LYS A 90 6.35 -3.36 5.88
C LYS A 90 6.66 -4.66 5.13
N ASP A 91 5.78 -5.12 4.26
CA ASP A 91 5.98 -6.33 3.44
C ASP A 91 7.19 -6.17 2.52
N ILE A 92 7.30 -5.04 1.80
CA ILE A 92 8.44 -4.82 0.90
C ILE A 92 9.76 -4.65 1.66
N VAL A 93 9.75 -4.02 2.84
CA VAL A 93 10.93 -3.92 3.73
C VAL A 93 11.33 -5.31 4.24
N THR A 94 10.36 -6.14 4.62
CA THR A 94 10.61 -7.52 5.06
C THR A 94 11.20 -8.35 3.92
N ALA A 95 10.70 -8.20 2.70
CA ALA A 95 11.27 -8.83 1.52
C ALA A 95 12.72 -8.39 1.29
N PHE A 96 13.02 -7.10 1.46
CA PHE A 96 14.37 -6.55 1.29
C PHE A 96 15.37 -7.17 2.25
N VAL A 97 15.00 -7.28 3.54
CA VAL A 97 15.84 -7.91 4.56
C VAL A 97 16.12 -9.37 4.23
N LYS A 98 15.11 -10.12 3.78
CA LYS A 98 15.25 -11.53 3.41
C LYS A 98 16.16 -11.74 2.19
N GLN A 99 16.23 -10.76 1.27
CA GLN A 99 17.05 -10.88 0.06
C GLN A 99 18.52 -10.53 0.29
N ARG A 100 18.87 -9.90 1.43
CA ARG A 100 20.27 -9.55 1.72
C ARG A 100 21.10 -10.84 1.85
N PRO A 101 22.17 -11.02 1.06
CA PRO A 101 23.09 -12.12 1.29
C PRO A 101 23.68 -12.00 2.70
N PRO A 102 23.99 -13.11 3.39
CA PRO A 102 24.63 -13.05 4.70
C PRO A 102 25.90 -12.19 4.58
N VAL A 103 25.95 -11.12 5.37
CA VAL A 103 27.17 -10.32 5.52
C VAL A 103 28.20 -11.27 6.12
N LYS A 104 29.18 -11.65 5.31
CA LYS A 104 30.23 -12.61 5.66
C LYS A 104 31.42 -11.89 6.25
#